data_AF-A0A359CLV8-F1
#
_entry.id   AF-A0A359CLV8-F1
#
_cell.length_a   1.000
_cell.length_b   1.000
_cell.length_c   1.000
_cell.angle_alpha   90.00
_cell.angle_beta   90.00
_cell.angle_gamma   90.00
#
_symmetry.space_group_name_H-M   'P 1'
#
loop_
_entity.id
_entity.type
_entity.pdbx_description
1 polymer ?
#
loop_
_entity_poly.entity_id
_entity_poly.type
_entity_poly.pdbx_seq_one_letter_code
_entity_poly.pdbx_strand_id
1 'polypeptide(L)'
;YRGKNAEATLLSWESVRNGEEKNIFPYQEEADIMFNSTLVYEMCILKKFAQPLLKEIPADSPAYLEANRLLSFLNYFIDVKDDVVNNVIPNNSILKEFIGGSCFR
;
A
#
# COMPACT_ATOMS: atom_id res chain seq x y z
N TYR A 1 -5.77 10.37 -8.92
CA TYR A 1 -6.12 9.69 -7.66
C TYR A 1 -7.59 9.28 -7.69
N ARG A 2 -7.92 8.00 -7.46
CA ARG A 2 -9.26 7.42 -7.66
C ARG A 2 -10.32 7.83 -6.61
N GLY A 3 -10.07 8.88 -5.82
CA GLY A 3 -11.07 9.55 -4.97
C GLY A 3 -11.63 8.75 -3.78
N LYS A 4 -11.04 7.61 -3.41
CA LYS A 4 -11.48 6.82 -2.24
C LYS A 4 -10.67 7.19 -1.00
N ASN A 5 -11.35 7.30 0.14
CA ASN A 5 -10.72 7.39 1.45
C ASN A 5 -10.30 5.98 1.95
N ALA A 6 -9.63 5.91 3.10
CA ALA A 6 -9.13 4.64 3.66
C ALA A 6 -10.26 3.67 3.99
N GLU A 7 -11.34 4.14 4.61
CA GLU A 7 -12.51 3.31 4.94
C GLU A 7 -13.11 2.64 3.69
N ALA A 8 -13.44 3.43 2.67
CA ALA A 8 -13.99 2.90 1.41
C ALA A 8 -13.02 1.97 0.68
N THR A 9 -11.72 2.15 0.88
CA THR A 9 -10.68 1.26 0.35
C THR A 9 -10.72 -0.09 1.06
N LEU A 10 -10.68 -0.11 2.39
CA LEU A 10 -10.74 -1.34 3.19
C LEU A 10 -12.03 -2.12 2.95
N LEU A 11 -13.19 -1.45 2.92
CA LEU A 11 -14.48 -2.09 2.67
C LEU A 11 -14.60 -2.68 1.26
N SER A 12 -13.78 -2.21 0.31
CA SER A 12 -13.78 -2.75 -1.06
C SER A 12 -12.80 -3.92 -1.27
N TRP A 13 -12.00 -4.27 -0.27
CA TRP A 13 -10.90 -5.23 -0.41
C TRP A 13 -11.37 -6.64 -0.81
N GLU A 14 -12.50 -7.10 -0.28
CA GLU A 14 -13.07 -8.41 -0.61
C GLU A 14 -13.41 -8.52 -2.11
N SER A 15 -13.94 -7.44 -2.70
CA SER A 15 -14.24 -7.39 -4.13
C SER A 15 -12.97 -7.50 -4.99
N VAL A 16 -11.88 -6.85 -4.56
CA VAL A 16 -10.57 -6.98 -5.22
C VAL A 16 -10.09 -8.42 -5.16
N ARG A 17 -10.09 -9.03 -3.96
CA ARG A 17 -9.68 -10.42 -3.73
C ARG A 17 -10.46 -11.41 -4.59
N ASN A 18 -11.78 -11.29 -4.63
CA ASN A 18 -12.64 -12.13 -5.48
C ASN A 18 -12.30 -11.95 -6.97
N GLY A 19 -11.96 -10.73 -7.38
CA GLY A 19 -11.47 -10.43 -8.73
C GLY A 19 -10.15 -11.14 -9.05
N GLU A 20 -9.19 -11.13 -8.13
CA GLU A 20 -7.90 -11.80 -8.28
C GLU A 20 -8.05 -13.33 -8.32
N GLU A 21 -8.87 -13.91 -7.44
CA GLU A 21 -9.12 -15.36 -7.38
C GLU A 21 -9.79 -15.91 -8.63
N LYS A 22 -10.66 -15.12 -9.25
CA LYS A 22 -11.34 -15.53 -10.48
C LYS A 22 -10.48 -15.32 -11.74
N ASN A 23 -9.71 -14.22 -11.80
CA ASN A 23 -9.14 -13.74 -13.06
C ASN A 23 -7.61 -13.64 -13.09
N ILE A 24 -6.92 -13.75 -11.95
CA ILE A 24 -5.45 -13.57 -11.88
C ILE A 24 -4.77 -14.85 -11.40
N PHE A 25 -5.06 -15.33 -10.18
CA PHE A 25 -4.36 -16.47 -9.60
C PHE A 25 -4.45 -17.77 -10.42
N PRO A 26 -5.58 -18.10 -11.08
CA PRO A 26 -5.65 -19.32 -11.90
C PRO A 26 -4.69 -19.31 -13.09
N TYR A 27 -4.35 -18.12 -13.62
CA TYR A 27 -3.60 -17.97 -14.86
C TYR A 27 -2.16 -17.50 -14.65
N GLN A 28 -1.76 -17.19 -13.41
CA GLN A 28 -0.44 -16.61 -13.14
C GLN A 28 0.73 -17.54 -13.54
N GLU A 29 0.53 -18.86 -13.48
CA GLU A 29 1.53 -19.87 -13.86
C GLU A 29 1.60 -20.11 -15.38
N GLU A 30 0.64 -19.58 -16.14
CA GLU A 30 0.64 -19.65 -17.61
C GLU A 30 1.47 -18.52 -18.24
N ALA A 31 1.97 -17.57 -17.44
CA ALA A 31 2.75 -16.45 -17.92
C ALA A 31 4.18 -16.87 -18.32
N ASP A 32 4.63 -16.45 -19.50
CA ASP A 32 6.01 -16.68 -19.95
C ASP A 32 7.04 -16.02 -19.01
N ILE A 33 6.70 -14.87 -18.43
CA ILE A 33 7.57 -14.07 -17.55
C ILE A 33 6.73 -13.48 -16.43
N MET A 34 7.20 -13.66 -15.19
CA MET A 34 6.68 -13.01 -14.00
C MET A 34 7.72 -12.04 -13.42
N PHE A 35 7.28 -10.82 -13.08
CA PHE A 35 8.12 -9.81 -12.43
C PHE A 35 7.50 -9.36 -11.11
N ASN A 36 8.28 -9.42 -10.05
CA ASN A 36 7.88 -8.93 -8.73
C ASN A 36 8.55 -7.57 -8.46
N SER A 37 7.74 -6.53 -8.30
CA SER A 37 8.18 -5.16 -8.05
C SER A 37 8.26 -4.78 -6.57
N THR A 38 8.11 -5.74 -5.64
CA THR A 38 8.16 -5.50 -4.19
C THR A 38 9.53 -4.99 -3.75
N LEU A 39 9.53 -3.99 -2.85
CA LEU A 39 10.73 -3.48 -2.22
C LEU A 39 10.69 -3.82 -0.73
N VAL A 40 11.72 -4.50 -0.21
CA VAL A 40 11.77 -4.96 1.19
C VAL A 40 11.56 -3.84 2.22
N TYR A 41 11.89 -2.60 1.85
CA TYR A 41 11.80 -1.42 2.71
C TYR A 41 10.54 -0.57 2.47
N GLU A 42 9.61 -1.00 1.60
CA GLU A 42 8.43 -0.20 1.24
C GLU A 42 7.55 0.13 2.44
N MET A 43 7.34 -0.83 3.35
CA MET A 43 6.48 -0.64 4.52
C MET A 43 7.04 0.40 5.48
N CYS A 44 8.37 0.45 5.65
CA CYS A 44 9.06 1.44 6.47
C CYS A 44 8.86 2.88 5.95
N ILE A 45 8.55 3.03 4.65
CA ILE A 45 8.28 4.32 4.01
C ILE A 45 6.78 4.62 3.98
N LEU A 46 5.96 3.67 3.51
CA LEU A 46 4.53 3.86 3.28
C LEU A 46 3.75 4.04 4.58
N LYS A 47 4.24 3.46 5.69
CA LYS A 47 3.63 3.59 7.02
C LYS A 47 3.27 5.02 7.40
N LYS A 48 4.17 5.99 7.17
CA LYS A 48 3.94 7.39 7.55
C LYS A 48 2.75 8.03 6.82
N PHE A 49 2.44 7.53 5.62
CA PHE A 49 1.30 7.96 4.82
C PHE A 49 0.03 7.17 5.19
N ALA A 50 0.15 5.87 5.45
CA ALA A 50 -1.00 5.02 5.77
C ALA A 50 -1.56 5.26 7.19
N GLN A 51 -0.70 5.45 8.19
CA GLN A 51 -1.12 5.61 9.59
C GLN A 51 -2.12 6.75 9.84
N PRO A 52 -1.94 7.99 9.35
CA PRO A 52 -2.92 9.04 9.56
C PRO A 52 -4.29 8.67 8.95
N LEU A 53 -4.29 8.12 7.73
CA LEU A 53 -5.52 7.71 7.03
C LEU A 53 -6.26 6.59 7.76
N LEU A 54 -5.55 5.65 8.35
CA LEU A 54 -6.14 4.56 9.13
C LEU A 54 -6.70 5.06 10.48
N LYS A 55 -6.05 6.05 11.11
CA LYS A 55 -6.50 6.65 12.37
C LYS A 55 -7.75 7.53 12.20
N GLU A 56 -8.03 8.00 10.99
CA GLU A 56 -9.23 8.77 10.67
C GLU A 56 -10.51 7.91 10.61
N ILE A 57 -10.37 6.57 10.57
CA ILE A 57 -11.52 5.67 10.49
C ILE A 57 -12.30 5.68 11.83
N PRO A 58 -13.60 6.02 11.82
CA PRO A 58 -14.42 6.07 13.03
C PRO A 58 -14.56 4.73 13.76
N ALA A 59 -14.72 4.77 15.08
CA ALA A 59 -14.84 3.56 15.92
C ALA A 59 -16.11 2.74 15.65
N ASP A 60 -17.15 3.37 15.12
CA ASP A 60 -18.42 2.76 14.71
C ASP A 60 -18.40 2.25 13.25
N SER A 61 -17.32 2.50 12.50
CA SER A 61 -17.15 1.98 11.14
C SER A 61 -16.95 0.46 11.14
N PRO A 62 -17.56 -0.28 10.20
CA PRO A 62 -17.26 -1.69 10.00
C PRO A 62 -15.78 -1.96 9.63
N ALA A 63 -15.05 -0.96 9.12
CA ALA A 63 -13.63 -1.08 8.82
C ALA A 63 -12.72 -0.89 10.04
N TYR A 64 -13.24 -0.48 11.20
CA TYR A 64 -12.44 -0.06 12.35
C TYR A 64 -11.54 -1.18 12.90
N LEU A 65 -12.04 -2.41 12.98
CA LEU A 65 -11.26 -3.55 13.47
C LEU A 65 -10.06 -3.82 12.56
N GLU A 66 -10.29 -3.80 11.25
CA GLU A 66 -9.25 -4.02 10.26
C GLU A 66 -8.24 -2.87 10.23
N ALA A 67 -8.70 -1.64 10.37
CA ALA A 67 -7.85 -0.47 10.49
C ALA A 67 -6.88 -0.59 11.69
N ASN A 68 -7.37 -1.00 12.85
CA ASN A 68 -6.54 -1.23 14.03
C ASN A 68 -5.57 -2.39 13.84
N ARG A 69 -5.99 -3.49 13.21
CA ARG A 69 -5.10 -4.61 12.88
C ARG A 69 -3.93 -4.15 12.00
N LEU A 70 -4.21 -3.33 10.98
CA LEU A 70 -3.19 -2.76 10.10
C LEU A 70 -2.28 -1.76 10.84
N LEU A 71 -2.83 -0.92 11.71
CA LEU A 71 -2.05 -0.02 12.56
C LEU A 71 -1.08 -0.79 13.46
N SER A 72 -1.54 -1.87 14.10
CA SER A 72 -0.69 -2.76 14.90
C SER A 72 0.39 -3.42 14.06
N PHE A 73 0.06 -3.90 12.87
CA PHE A 73 1.02 -4.49 11.95
C PHE A 73 2.10 -3.47 11.53
N LEU A 74 1.70 -2.24 11.20
CA LEU A 74 2.64 -1.19 10.81
C LEU A 74 3.61 -0.81 11.94
N ASN A 75 3.23 -0.99 13.21
CA ASN A 75 4.11 -0.69 14.34
C ASN A 75 5.36 -1.59 14.43
N TYR A 76 5.38 -2.72 13.73
CA TYR A 76 6.59 -3.57 13.64
C TYR A 76 7.68 -2.99 12.72
N PHE A 77 7.37 -1.95 11.93
CA PHE A 77 8.31 -1.34 10.99
C PHE A 77 8.91 -0.05 11.56
N ILE A 78 10.21 0.15 11.31
CA ILE A 78 10.94 1.37 11.68
C ILE A 78 10.63 2.47 10.67
N ASP A 79 10.39 3.68 11.16
CA ASP A 79 10.12 4.82 10.27
C ASP A 79 11.40 5.28 9.58
N VAL A 80 11.32 5.47 8.26
CA VAL A 80 12.41 6.04 7.47
C VAL A 80 12.34 7.56 7.49
N LYS A 81 13.46 8.21 7.82
CA LYS A 81 13.58 9.67 7.83
C LYS A 81 13.42 10.26 6.42
N ASP A 82 12.87 11.47 6.34
CA ASP A 82 12.55 12.13 5.07
C ASP A 82 13.78 12.43 4.20
N ASP A 83 14.94 12.69 4.81
CA ASP A 83 16.21 12.88 4.11
C ASP A 83 16.61 11.64 3.30
N VAL A 84 16.41 10.44 3.86
CA VAL A 84 16.64 9.17 3.17
C VAL A 84 15.62 9.01 2.03
N VAL A 85 14.33 9.28 2.29
CA VAL A 85 13.27 9.15 1.27
C VAL A 85 13.52 10.05 0.06
N ASN A 86 14.01 11.27 0.28
CA ASN A 86 14.19 12.27 -0.77
C ASN A 86 15.52 12.12 -1.52
N ASN A 87 16.60 11.71 -0.85
CA ASN A 87 17.94 11.71 -1.43
C ASN A 87 18.48 10.33 -1.81
N VAL A 88 17.94 9.25 -1.22
CA VAL A 88 18.47 7.89 -1.43
C VAL A 88 17.61 7.07 -2.38
N ILE A 89 16.28 7.25 -2.34
CA ILE A 89 15.37 6.52 -3.23
C ILE A 89 15.50 7.08 -4.65
N PRO A 90 15.91 6.26 -5.63
CA PRO A 90 16.06 6.71 -7.02
C PRO A 90 14.77 7.31 -7.58
N ASN A 91 14.89 8.35 -8.40
CA ASN A 91 13.73 9.00 -9.03
C ASN A 91 12.98 8.08 -10.02
N ASN A 92 13.63 7.02 -10.49
CA ASN A 92 13.00 5.99 -11.34
C ASN A 92 12.45 4.79 -10.55
N SER A 93 12.42 4.85 -9.21
CA SER A 93 11.80 3.83 -8.38
C SER A 93 10.28 3.87 -8.51
N ILE A 94 9.63 2.70 -8.68
CA ILE A 94 8.16 2.56 -8.72
C ILE A 94 7.51 3.14 -7.45
N LEU A 95 8.19 3.09 -6.31
CA LEU A 95 7.68 3.64 -5.05
C LEU A 95 7.39 5.15 -5.14
N LYS A 96 8.12 5.88 -6.00
CA LYS A 96 7.93 7.33 -6.24
C LYS A 96 6.58 7.66 -6.89
N GLU A 97 5.86 6.68 -7.45
CA GLU A 97 4.46 6.86 -7.89
C GLU A 97 3.53 7.15 -6.70
N PHE A 98 3.83 6.61 -5.52
CA PHE A 98 3.02 6.75 -4.32
C PHE A 98 3.49 7.92 -3.45
N ILE A 99 4.80 8.11 -3.31
CA ILE A 99 5.39 9.11 -2.41
C ILE A 99 5.78 10.42 -3.10
N GLY A 100 5.61 10.49 -4.42
CA GLY A 100 6.03 11.62 -5.25
C GLY A 100 7.52 11.63 -5.60
N GLY A 101 7.93 12.53 -6.51
CA GLY A 101 9.32 12.67 -6.95
C GLY A 101 9.75 11.70 -8.05
N SER A 102 8.80 11.07 -8.75
CA SER A 102 9.08 10.21 -9.91
C SER A 102 9.61 11.04 -11.08
N CYS A 103 10.57 10.49 -11.83
CA CYS A 103 11.00 11.06 -13.11
C CYS A 103 10.04 10.72 -14.27
N PHE A 104 9.12 9.77 -14.06
CA PHE A 104 8.08 9.42 -15.01
C PHE A 104 6.83 10.29 -14.78
N ARG A 105 6.20 10.76 -15.87
CA ARG A 105 4.97 11.57 -15.87
C ARG A 105 3.82 10.78 -16.47
#